data_AF-A0A442WH26-F1
#
_entry.id   AF-A0A442WH26-F1
#
_cell.length_a   1.000
_cell.length_b   1.000
_cell.length_c   1.000
_cell.angle_alpha   90.00
_cell.angle_beta   90.00
_cell.angle_gamma   90.00
#
_symmetry.space_group_name_H-M   'P 1'
#
loop_
_entity.id
_entity.type
_entity.pdbx_description
1 polymer ?
#
loop_
_entity_poly.entity_id
_entity_poly.type
_entity_poly.pdbx_seq_one_letter_code
_entity_poly.pdbx_strand_id
1 'polypeptide(L)'
;AYVLTSFIVLQGYLRDAGMHVRNVQHSVNDMEELVAIHNQHVDVADRPEAKPIRITKGRIDFENVHFRYANHPLPLYSECSLSIEAGERVGLVGPSGSGKTTFVKLIQRLYD
;
A
#
# COMPACT_ATOMS: atom_id res chain seq x y z
N ALA A 1 49.09 -14.20 -36.48
CA ALA A 1 47.67 -14.63 -36.46
C ALA A 1 47.25 -15.16 -35.09
N TYR A 2 47.87 -16.24 -34.58
CA TYR A 2 47.46 -16.89 -33.32
C TYR A 2 47.36 -15.99 -32.08
N VAL A 3 48.37 -15.13 -31.82
CA VAL A 3 48.36 -14.25 -30.64
C VAL A 3 47.17 -13.28 -30.63
N LEU A 4 46.83 -12.73 -31.80
CA LEU A 4 45.69 -11.81 -31.94
C LEU A 4 44.37 -12.54 -31.69
N THR A 5 44.21 -13.75 -32.21
CA THR A 5 43.01 -14.58 -31.98
C THR A 5 42.87 -14.98 -30.52
N SER A 6 43.96 -15.42 -29.87
CA SER A 6 43.96 -15.74 -28.43
C SER A 6 43.63 -14.52 -27.58
N PHE A 7 44.12 -13.34 -27.95
CA PHE A 7 43.79 -12.08 -27.28
C PHE A 7 42.31 -11.70 -27.42
N ILE A 8 41.74 -11.82 -28.63
CA ILE A 8 40.31 -11.56 -28.87
C ILE A 8 39.42 -12.52 -28.09
N VAL A 9 39.76 -13.81 -28.05
CA VAL A 9 39.02 -14.82 -27.29
C VAL A 9 39.07 -14.53 -25.78
N LEU A 10 40.24 -14.17 -25.26
CA LEU A 10 40.41 -13.80 -23.86
C LEU A 10 39.61 -12.54 -23.50
N GLN A 11 39.61 -11.52 -24.37
CA GLN A 11 38.74 -10.34 -24.20
C GLN A 11 37.24 -10.69 -24.23
N GLY A 12 36.84 -11.65 -25.07
CA GLY A 12 35.48 -12.16 -25.11
C GLY A 12 35.05 -12.80 -23.79
N TYR A 13 35.86 -13.68 -23.23
CA TYR A 13 35.58 -14.31 -21.93
C TYR A 13 35.55 -13.30 -20.78
N LEU A 14 36.46 -12.32 -20.76
CA LEU A 14 36.45 -11.25 -19.75
C LEU A 14 35.16 -10.41 -19.83
N ARG A 15 34.70 -10.10 -21.05
CA ARG A 15 33.43 -9.39 -21.25
C ARG A 15 32.25 -10.22 -20.76
N ASP A 16 32.21 -11.52 -21.09
CA ASP A 16 31.13 -12.42 -20.68
C ASP A 16 31.07 -12.58 -19.15
N ALA A 17 32.23 -12.80 -18.52
CA ALA A 17 32.34 -12.80 -17.05
C ALA A 17 31.83 -11.49 -16.43
N GLY A 18 32.20 -10.34 -17.01
CA GLY A 18 31.68 -9.04 -16.57
C GLY A 18 30.18 -8.83 -16.78
N MET A 19 29.57 -9.51 -17.76
CA MET A 19 28.11 -9.53 -17.92
C MET A 19 27.46 -10.41 -16.85
N HIS A 20 28.00 -11.60 -16.57
CA HIS A 20 27.48 -12.47 -15.50
C HIS A 20 27.53 -11.79 -14.14
N VAL A 21 28.63 -11.12 -13.81
CA VAL A 21 28.75 -10.35 -12.57
C VAL A 21 27.69 -9.24 -12.48
N ARG A 22 27.48 -8.49 -13.57
CA ARG A 22 26.44 -7.45 -13.61
C ARG A 22 25.04 -8.04 -13.47
N ASN A 23 24.75 -9.14 -14.16
CA ASN A 23 23.45 -9.80 -14.08
C ASN A 23 23.16 -10.27 -12.65
N VAL A 24 24.15 -10.90 -11.99
CA VAL A 24 24.02 -11.30 -10.58
C VAL A 24 23.80 -10.09 -9.68
N GLN A 25 24.55 -9.01 -9.85
CA GLN A 25 24.37 -7.80 -9.04
C GLN A 25 22.96 -7.22 -9.19
N HIS A 26 22.44 -7.16 -10.42
CA HIS A 26 21.07 -6.72 -10.67
C HIS A 26 20.04 -7.64 -10.03
N SER A 27 20.18 -8.96 -10.20
CA SER A 27 19.26 -9.93 -9.58
C SER A 27 19.28 -9.89 -8.05
N VAL A 28 20.43 -9.60 -7.43
CA VAL A 28 20.51 -9.41 -5.98
C VAL A 28 19.71 -8.18 -5.54
N ASN A 29 19.86 -7.05 -6.24
CA ASN A 29 19.10 -5.83 -5.93
C ASN A 29 17.58 -6.06 -6.08
N ASP A 30 17.15 -6.73 -7.16
CA ASP A 30 15.74 -7.05 -7.38
C ASP A 30 15.19 -7.95 -6.26
N MET A 31 15.99 -8.92 -5.80
CA MET A 31 15.62 -9.78 -4.67
C MET A 31 15.51 -9.01 -3.35
N GLU A 32 16.40 -8.05 -3.09
CA GLU A 32 16.31 -7.18 -1.92
C GLU A 32 15.00 -6.39 -1.92
N GLU A 33 14.58 -5.86 -3.07
CA GLU A 33 13.29 -5.16 -3.21
C GLU A 33 12.10 -6.10 -2.97
N LEU A 34 12.13 -7.31 -3.54
CA LEU A 34 11.07 -8.30 -3.32
C LEU A 34 10.95 -8.72 -1.85
N VAL A 35 12.08 -8.91 -1.17
CA VAL A 35 12.09 -9.21 0.27
C VAL A 35 11.59 -8.02 1.08
N ALA A 36 11.93 -6.79 0.68
CA ALA A 36 11.40 -5.59 1.33
C ALA A 36 9.88 -5.50 1.21
N ILE A 37 9.32 -5.75 0.01
CA ILE A 37 7.86 -5.78 -0.22
C ILE A 37 7.20 -6.92 0.58
N HIS A 38 7.80 -8.12 0.58
CA HIS A 38 7.28 -9.26 1.32
C HIS A 38 7.18 -9.00 2.83
N ASN A 39 8.12 -8.22 3.38
CA ASN A 39 8.17 -7.87 4.80
C ASN A 39 7.32 -6.64 5.16
N GLN A 40 6.64 -6.00 4.19
CA GLN A 40 5.71 -4.93 4.50
C GLN A 40 4.52 -5.47 5.29
N HIS A 41 4.15 -4.75 6.34
CA HIS A 41 3.01 -5.11 7.17
C HIS A 41 1.73 -4.56 6.52
N VAL A 42 0.64 -5.31 6.61
CA VAL A 42 -0.67 -4.83 6.17
C VAL A 42 -1.19 -3.83 7.18
N ASP A 43 -1.42 -2.58 6.75
CA ASP A 43 -1.89 -1.51 7.64
C ASP A 43 -3.26 -1.81 8.26
N VAL A 44 -4.18 -2.36 7.47
CA VAL A 44 -5.53 -2.77 7.91
C VAL A 44 -5.61 -4.29 7.90
N ALA A 45 -5.17 -4.91 9.00
CA ALA A 45 -5.25 -6.36 9.16
C ALA A 45 -6.59 -6.80 9.77
N ASP A 46 -7.07 -7.95 9.33
CA ASP A 46 -8.18 -8.63 10.01
C ASP A 46 -7.67 -9.32 11.29
N ARG A 47 -8.57 -9.43 12.28
CA ARG A 47 -8.28 -10.22 13.48
C ARG A 47 -8.24 -11.71 13.11
N PRO A 48 -7.43 -12.55 13.80
CA PRO A 48 -7.33 -13.99 13.49
C PRO A 48 -8.67 -14.74 13.46
N GLU A 49 -9.62 -14.31 14.29
CA GLU A 49 -10.96 -14.89 14.44
C GLU A 49 -12.04 -14.08 13.69
N ALA A 50 -11.65 -13.24 12.73
CA ALA A 50 -12.58 -12.40 11.98
C ALA A 50 -13.59 -13.26 11.20
N LYS A 51 -14.87 -12.93 11.34
CA LYS A 51 -15.96 -13.59 10.64
C LYS A 51 -16.40 -12.73 9.45
N PRO A 52 -16.89 -13.33 8.36
CA PRO A 52 -17.47 -12.57 7.25
C PRO A 52 -18.56 -11.63 7.75
N ILE A 53 -18.47 -10.36 7.36
CA ILE A 53 -19.47 -9.36 7.70
C ILE A 53 -20.83 -9.73 7.07
N ARG A 54 -21.89 -9.67 7.87
CA ARG A 54 -23.28 -9.85 7.40
C ARG A 54 -24.10 -8.62 7.81
N ILE A 55 -24.39 -7.76 6.83
CA ILE A 55 -25.17 -6.54 7.06
C ILE A 55 -26.65 -6.87 6.92
N THR A 56 -27.42 -6.65 7.98
CA THR A 56 -28.88 -6.92 8.00
C THR A 56 -29.71 -5.65 7.98
N LYS A 57 -29.34 -4.63 8.77
CA LYS A 57 -30.13 -3.40 8.95
C LYS A 57 -29.51 -2.13 8.38
N GLY A 58 -28.38 -2.18 7.68
CA GLY A 58 -27.84 -1.05 6.89
C GLY A 58 -27.58 0.27 7.63
N ARG A 59 -27.71 0.32 8.96
CA ARG A 59 -27.45 1.49 9.81
C ARG A 59 -25.94 1.72 9.91
N ILE A 60 -25.53 2.98 9.91
CA ILE A 60 -24.12 3.40 10.01
C ILE A 60 -23.99 4.30 11.22
N ASP A 61 -23.09 3.95 12.14
CA ASP A 61 -22.77 4.75 13.32
C ASP A 61 -21.29 5.12 13.32
N PHE A 62 -21.01 6.41 13.41
CA PHE A 62 -19.70 6.94 13.79
C PHE A 62 -19.81 7.31 15.27
N GLU A 63 -18.95 6.74 16.11
CA GLU A 63 -18.93 6.98 17.55
C GLU A 63 -17.57 7.56 17.96
N ASN A 64 -17.54 8.86 18.23
CA ASN A 64 -16.34 9.60 18.65
C ASN A 64 -15.13 9.33 17.77
N VAL A 65 -15.33 9.35 16.45
CA VAL A 65 -14.28 8.99 15.49
C VAL A 65 -13.23 10.11 15.44
N HIS A 66 -11.99 9.75 15.73
CA HIS A 66 -10.80 10.57 15.49
C HIS A 66 -10.03 9.98 14.33
N PHE A 67 -9.68 10.81 13.34
CA PHE A 67 -8.95 10.31 12.18
C PHE A 67 -7.94 11.32 11.66
N ARG A 68 -6.76 10.80 11.30
CA ARG A 68 -5.66 11.55 10.69
C ARG A 68 -4.89 10.65 9.74
N TYR A 69 -4.68 11.09 8.50
CA TYR A 69 -3.76 10.42 7.59
C TYR A 69 -2.32 10.52 8.12
N ALA A 70 -1.53 9.45 8.00
CA ALA A 70 -0.14 9.40 8.48
C ALA A 70 0.73 10.58 7.97
N ASN A 71 0.53 10.98 6.71
CA ASN A 71 1.28 12.05 6.06
C ASN A 71 0.68 13.46 6.28
N HIS A 72 -0.31 13.61 7.16
CA HIS A 72 -0.99 14.89 7.39
C HIS A 72 -0.80 15.35 8.85
N PRO A 73 -0.34 16.60 9.07
CA PRO A 73 -0.01 17.07 10.42
C PRO A 73 -1.25 17.29 11.30
N LEU A 74 -2.36 17.73 10.70
CA LEU A 74 -3.60 18.04 11.41
C LEU A 74 -4.61 16.90 11.30
N PRO A 75 -5.39 16.62 12.37
CA PRO A 75 -6.48 15.65 12.31
C PRO A 75 -7.55 16.12 11.32
N LEU A 76 -8.12 15.16 10.59
CA LEU A 76 -9.23 15.40 9.68
C LEU A 76 -10.57 15.31 10.42
N TYR A 77 -10.69 14.37 11.35
CA TYR A 77 -11.82 14.27 12.27
C TYR A 77 -11.32 14.33 13.71
N SER A 78 -12.00 15.15 14.51
CA SER A 78 -11.82 15.27 15.95
C SER A 78 -13.18 15.08 16.58
N GLU A 79 -13.45 13.88 17.12
CA GLU A 79 -14.73 13.52 17.76
C GLU A 79 -15.95 13.56 16.81
N CYS A 80 -15.82 12.97 15.62
CA CYS A 80 -16.95 12.86 14.70
C CYS A 80 -17.93 11.78 15.18
N SER A 81 -19.12 12.21 15.59
CA SER A 81 -20.22 11.31 15.98
C SER A 81 -21.45 11.59 15.13
N LEU A 82 -21.97 10.56 14.44
CA LEU A 82 -23.19 10.65 13.65
C LEU A 82 -23.82 9.28 13.44
N SER A 83 -25.14 9.24 13.32
CA SER A 83 -25.91 8.04 13.01
C SER A 83 -26.72 8.25 11.73
N ILE A 84 -26.68 7.26 10.83
CA ILE A 84 -27.48 7.20 9.61
C ILE A 84 -28.39 5.98 9.71
N GLU A 85 -29.70 6.22 9.67
CA GLU A 85 -30.68 5.15 9.83
C GLU A 85 -30.83 4.30 8.56
N ALA A 86 -31.38 3.10 8.73
CA ALA A 86 -31.60 2.16 7.65
C ALA A 86 -32.48 2.76 6.54
N GLY A 87 -31.98 2.82 5.30
CA GLY A 87 -32.72 3.35 4.15
C GLY A 87 -32.71 4.87 4.02
N GLU A 88 -32.04 5.58 4.93
CA GLU A 88 -31.83 7.02 4.83
C GLU A 88 -30.91 7.37 3.65
N ARG A 89 -31.16 8.52 3.02
CA ARG A 89 -30.33 9.05 1.93
C ARG A 89 -29.68 10.35 2.40
N VAL A 90 -28.37 10.32 2.60
CA VAL A 90 -27.60 11.44 3.14
C VAL A 90 -26.71 12.04 2.05
N GLY A 91 -26.72 13.38 1.95
CA GLY A 91 -25.79 14.14 1.11
C GLY A 91 -24.63 14.70 1.93
N LEU A 92 -23.38 14.44 1.52
CA LEU A 92 -22.19 15.01 2.14
C LEU A 92 -21.80 16.32 1.45
N VAL A 93 -21.92 17.45 2.15
CA VAL A 93 -21.64 18.79 1.61
C VAL A 93 -20.55 19.48 2.43
N GLY A 94 -19.67 20.22 1.74
CA GLY A 94 -18.60 20.98 2.38
C GLY A 94 -17.47 21.34 1.41
N PRO A 95 -16.54 22.21 1.81
CA PRO A 95 -15.42 22.65 0.96
C PRO A 95 -14.49 21.50 0.58
N SER A 96 -13.65 21.68 -0.45
CA SER A 96 -12.61 20.69 -0.78
C SER A 96 -11.71 20.45 0.44
N GLY A 97 -11.31 19.19 0.65
CA GLY A 97 -10.50 18.80 1.82
C GLY A 97 -11.26 18.61 3.13
N SER A 98 -12.57 18.88 3.19
CA SER A 98 -13.38 18.72 4.43
C SER A 98 -13.58 17.27 4.90
N GLY A 99 -12.99 16.29 4.22
CA GLY A 99 -13.07 14.88 4.60
C GLY A 99 -14.21 14.06 4.00
N LYS A 100 -15.10 14.61 3.17
CA LYS A 100 -16.23 13.85 2.56
C LYS A 100 -15.83 12.51 1.93
N THR A 101 -14.75 12.48 1.15
CA THR A 101 -14.24 11.23 0.56
C THR A 101 -13.66 10.30 1.62
N THR A 102 -13.02 10.86 2.65
CA THR A 102 -12.49 10.08 3.77
C THR A 102 -13.60 9.42 4.57
N PHE A 103 -14.73 10.09 4.79
CA PHE A 103 -15.91 9.51 5.43
C PHE A 103 -16.30 8.17 4.79
N VAL A 104 -16.42 8.16 3.46
CA VAL A 104 -16.78 6.98 2.68
C VAL A 104 -15.68 5.91 2.71
N LYS A 105 -14.41 6.31 2.80
CA LYS A 105 -13.27 5.38 2.94
C LYS A 105 -13.23 4.70 4.31
N LEU A 106 -13.63 5.41 5.38
CA LEU A 106 -13.71 4.84 6.73
C LEU A 106 -14.86 3.83 6.85
N ILE A 107 -16.02 4.10 6.22
CA ILE A 107 -17.11 3.10 6.15
C ILE A 107 -16.64 1.80 5.47
N GLN A 108 -15.82 1.92 4.43
CA GLN A 108 -15.27 0.77 3.71
C GLN A 108 -14.06 0.14 4.43
N ARG A 109 -13.64 0.69 5.58
CA ARG A 109 -12.45 0.26 6.32
C ARG A 109 -11.19 0.20 5.45
N LEU A 110 -11.00 1.21 4.58
CA LEU A 110 -9.76 1.37 3.82
C LEU A 110 -8.64 2.02 4.65
N TYR A 111 -9.01 2.59 5.80
CA TYR A 111 -8.14 3.14 6.83
C TYR A 111 -8.79 2.85 8.19
N ASP A 112 -7.97 2.68 9.22
CA ASP A 112 -8.38 2.56 10.63
C ASP A 112 -7.88 3.79 11.42
#